data_AF-A0A7S3DQE0-F1
#
_entry.id   AF-A0A7S3DQE0-F1
#
_cell.length_a   1.000
_cell.length_b   1.000
_cell.length_c   1.000
_cell.angle_alpha   90.00
_cell.angle_beta   90.00
_cell.angle_gamma   90.00
#
_symmetry.space_group_name_H-M   'P 1'
#
loop_
_entity.id
_entity.type
_entity.pdbx_description
1 polymer ?
#
loop_
_entity_poly.entity_id
_entity_poly.type
_entity_poly.pdbx_seq_one_letter_code
_entity_poly.pdbx_strand_id
1 'polypeptide(L)'
;SDLMDRPSHNLTHPLPGAVVGSYRSAVTQPQAILAAIQDIAQISPASTSANLDDKEVYPLFARTCPSSDGEASAIVDYYAQLGVSRISILYYSDAFGAALQKAFQEQATAVGMETSYA
;
A
#
# COMPACT_ATOMS: atom_id res chain seq x y z
N SER A 1 -24.72 -8.99 -7.13
CA SER A 1 -25.56 -9.76 -6.19
C SER A 1 -24.90 -11.07 -5.75
N ASP A 2 -23.84 -11.53 -6.43
CA ASP A 2 -23.21 -12.85 -6.18
C ASP A 2 -22.15 -12.89 -5.06
N LEU A 3 -21.71 -11.74 -4.52
CA LEU A 3 -20.61 -11.70 -3.55
C LEU A 3 -20.96 -12.32 -2.18
N MET A 4 -22.25 -12.56 -1.90
CA MET A 4 -22.74 -13.03 -0.60
C MET A 4 -23.24 -14.48 -0.61
N ASP A 5 -23.26 -15.15 -1.77
CA ASP A 5 -23.82 -16.50 -1.88
C ASP A 5 -22.70 -17.55 -1.84
N ARG A 6 -22.07 -17.68 -0.67
CA ARG A 6 -21.01 -18.67 -0.44
C ARG A 6 -21.63 -20.02 -0.03
N PRO A 7 -21.21 -21.16 -0.61
CA PRO A 7 -21.70 -22.47 -0.22
C PRO A 7 -21.43 -22.73 1.28
N SER A 8 -22.45 -23.16 2.01
CA SER A 8 -22.39 -23.41 3.44
C SER A 8 -21.54 -24.64 3.74
N HIS A 9 -20.24 -24.46 3.92
CA HIS A 9 -19.41 -25.46 4.58
C HIS A 9 -19.79 -25.51 6.07
N ASN A 10 -20.05 -26.72 6.57
CA ASN A 10 -20.41 -27.02 7.96
C ASN A 10 -19.17 -26.83 8.86
N LEU A 11 -18.75 -25.58 9.02
CA LEU A 11 -17.65 -25.20 9.88
C LEU A 11 -18.19 -25.10 11.31
N THR A 12 -17.50 -25.73 12.25
CA THR A 12 -17.77 -25.60 13.69
C THR A 12 -17.66 -24.17 14.21
N HIS A 13 -17.07 -23.27 13.39
CA HIS A 13 -17.05 -21.82 13.60
C HIS A 13 -17.37 -21.08 12.28
N PRO A 14 -18.28 -20.10 12.28
CA PRO A 14 -18.56 -19.30 11.08
C PRO A 14 -17.32 -18.51 10.65
N LEU A 15 -17.10 -18.38 9.34
CA LEU A 15 -15.99 -17.58 8.81
C LEU A 15 -16.20 -16.09 9.14
N PRO A 16 -15.12 -15.33 9.38
CA PRO A 16 -15.21 -13.88 9.49
C PRO A 16 -15.79 -13.27 8.21
N GLY A 17 -16.68 -12.28 8.35
CA GLY A 17 -17.24 -11.55 7.21
C GLY A 17 -16.30 -10.49 6.61
N ALA A 18 -15.31 -10.04 7.38
CA ALA A 18 -14.27 -9.09 6.95
C ALA A 18 -13.06 -9.15 7.88
N VAL A 19 -11.92 -8.62 7.43
CA VAL A 19 -10.73 -8.38 8.24
C VAL A 19 -10.48 -6.88 8.36
N VAL A 20 -10.29 -6.39 9.59
CA VAL A 20 -9.88 -5.00 9.85
C VAL A 20 -8.43 -5.00 10.32
N GLY A 21 -7.59 -4.19 9.68
CA GLY A 21 -6.13 -4.27 9.75
C GLY A 21 -5.52 -4.70 8.41
N SER A 22 -4.23 -5.01 8.32
CA SER A 22 -3.17 -4.89 9.32
C SER A 22 -2.55 -3.49 9.33
N TYR A 23 -1.62 -3.21 10.24
CA TYR A 23 -0.97 -1.90 10.34
C TYR A 23 0.21 -1.76 9.35
N ARG A 24 1.15 -2.71 9.37
CA ARG A 24 2.35 -2.72 8.52
C ARG A 24 2.03 -3.21 7.11
N SER A 25 2.42 -2.46 6.09
CA SER A 25 2.21 -2.83 4.67
C SER A 25 2.78 -4.22 4.32
N ALA A 26 3.96 -4.56 4.85
CA ALA A 26 4.60 -5.86 4.64
C ALA A 26 3.79 -7.05 5.18
N VAL A 27 2.95 -6.83 6.20
CA VAL A 27 2.04 -7.86 6.73
C VAL A 27 0.71 -7.84 5.98
N THR A 28 0.23 -6.64 5.65
CA THR A 28 -1.04 -6.44 4.95
C THR A 28 -1.06 -7.08 3.58
N GLN A 29 0.04 -7.02 2.80
CA GLN A 29 0.10 -7.61 1.46
C GLN A 29 -0.21 -9.11 1.42
N PRO A 30 0.56 -9.99 2.10
CA PRO A 30 0.25 -11.42 2.09
C PRO A 30 -1.12 -11.72 2.73
N GLN A 31 -1.52 -10.95 3.75
CA GLN A 31 -2.82 -11.13 4.39
C GLN A 31 -3.98 -10.82 3.42
N ALA A 32 -3.87 -9.76 2.61
CA ALA A 32 -4.89 -9.36 1.66
C ALA A 32 -5.07 -10.40 0.54
N ILE A 33 -3.97 -11.03 0.11
CA ILE A 33 -4.01 -12.14 -0.85
C ILE A 33 -4.78 -13.33 -0.25
N LEU A 34 -4.43 -13.72 0.98
CA LEU A 34 -5.09 -14.84 1.66
C LEU A 34 -6.58 -14.55 1.94
N ALA A 35 -6.90 -13.33 2.35
CA ALA A 35 -8.28 -12.92 2.57
C ALA A 35 -9.09 -12.97 1.26
N ALA A 36 -8.50 -12.53 0.14
CA ALA A 36 -9.15 -12.57 -1.17
C ALA A 36 -9.46 -14.01 -1.64
N ILE A 37 -8.55 -14.97 -1.41
CA ILE A 37 -8.78 -16.40 -1.73
C ILE A 37 -10.00 -16.96 -0.97
N GLN A 38 -10.29 -16.42 0.21
CA GLN A 38 -11.43 -16.81 1.03
C GLN A 38 -12.67 -15.94 0.80
N ASP A 39 -12.67 -15.07 -0.22
CA ASP A 39 -13.70 -14.06 -0.49
C ASP A 39 -13.99 -13.16 0.73
N ILE A 40 -12.96 -12.84 1.52
CA ILE A 40 -13.07 -11.96 2.70
C ILE A 40 -12.45 -10.61 2.36
N ALA A 41 -13.25 -9.55 2.48
CA ALA A 41 -12.75 -8.18 2.32
C ALA A 41 -11.81 -7.78 3.47
N GLN A 42 -10.74 -7.06 3.15
CA GLN A 42 -9.79 -6.55 4.13
C GLN A 42 -9.71 -5.02 4.07
N ILE A 43 -9.81 -4.36 5.23
CA ILE A 43 -9.72 -2.91 5.37
C ILE A 43 -8.60 -2.53 6.34
N SER A 44 -7.54 -1.86 5.86
CA SER A 44 -6.44 -1.40 6.71
C SER A 44 -6.56 0.07 7.12
N PRO A 45 -6.26 0.44 8.39
CA PRO A 45 -6.23 1.84 8.80
C PRO A 45 -4.88 2.54 8.55
N ALA A 46 -3.81 1.80 8.25
CA ALA A 46 -2.45 2.37 8.30
C ALA A 46 -1.45 1.83 7.26
N SER A 47 -1.84 0.87 6.41
CA SER A 47 -0.94 0.35 5.36
C SER A 47 -0.94 1.26 4.14
N THR A 48 0.09 2.08 4.03
CA THR A 48 0.22 3.16 3.05
C THR A 48 0.96 2.78 1.76
N SER A 49 1.59 1.60 1.67
CA SER A 49 2.35 1.19 0.46
C SER A 49 1.49 1.28 -0.80
N ALA A 50 2.00 1.94 -1.85
CA ALA A 50 1.33 2.08 -3.14
C ALA A 50 1.11 0.74 -3.87
N ASN A 51 1.90 -0.28 -3.57
CA ASN A 51 1.70 -1.62 -4.13
C ASN A 51 0.30 -2.18 -3.83
N LEU A 52 -0.32 -1.78 -2.71
CA LEU A 52 -1.66 -2.21 -2.32
C LEU A 52 -2.79 -1.57 -3.16
N ASP A 53 -2.47 -0.63 -4.05
CA ASP A 53 -3.44 -0.01 -4.95
C ASP A 53 -3.74 -0.87 -6.19
N ASP A 54 -2.90 -1.88 -6.47
CA ASP A 54 -3.10 -2.81 -7.58
C ASP A 54 -4.34 -3.70 -7.32
N LYS A 55 -5.42 -3.44 -8.07
CA LYS A 55 -6.69 -4.17 -7.95
C LYS A 55 -6.70 -5.52 -8.68
N GLU A 56 -5.74 -5.78 -9.56
CA GLU A 56 -5.56 -7.10 -10.15
C GLU A 56 -4.96 -8.06 -9.11
N VAL A 57 -4.05 -7.55 -8.26
CA VAL A 57 -3.42 -8.33 -7.18
C VAL A 57 -4.24 -8.33 -5.89
N TYR A 58 -4.85 -7.20 -5.52
CA TYR A 58 -5.59 -7.00 -4.26
C TYR A 58 -7.06 -6.57 -4.49
N PRO A 59 -7.89 -7.42 -5.12
CA PRO A 59 -9.25 -7.04 -5.54
C PRO A 59 -10.19 -6.71 -4.38
N LEU A 60 -10.01 -7.36 -3.22
CA LEU A 60 -10.86 -7.20 -2.03
C LEU A 60 -10.20 -6.37 -0.91
N PHE A 61 -9.12 -5.64 -1.23
CA PHE A 61 -8.44 -4.77 -0.27
C PHE A 61 -8.95 -3.33 -0.35
N ALA A 62 -9.12 -2.70 0.81
CA ALA A 62 -9.35 -1.26 0.94
C ALA A 62 -8.55 -0.70 2.14
N ARG A 63 -8.44 0.63 2.20
CA ARG A 63 -7.80 1.32 3.32
C ARG A 63 -8.41 2.69 3.57
N THR A 64 -8.30 3.18 4.80
CA THR A 64 -8.76 4.53 5.18
C THR A 64 -7.64 5.57 5.13
N CYS A 65 -6.37 5.15 5.08
CA CYS A 65 -5.22 6.04 4.94
C CYS A 65 -4.88 6.31 3.46
N PRO A 66 -4.25 7.45 3.13
CA PRO A 66 -3.78 7.73 1.78
C PRO A 66 -2.62 6.82 1.36
N SER A 67 -2.39 6.74 0.05
CA SER A 67 -1.24 6.06 -0.54
C SER A 67 0.06 6.84 -0.34
N SER A 68 1.18 6.12 -0.24
CA SER A 68 2.53 6.69 -0.19
C SER A 68 2.88 7.52 -1.42
N ASP A 69 2.19 7.31 -2.56
CA ASP A 69 2.40 8.10 -3.77
C ASP A 69 2.02 9.58 -3.57
N GLY A 70 0.90 9.82 -2.88
CA GLY A 70 0.47 11.18 -2.55
C GLY A 70 1.43 11.87 -1.57
N GLU A 71 1.97 11.10 -0.62
CA GLU A 71 2.98 11.58 0.34
C GLU A 71 4.29 11.96 -0.38
N ALA A 72 4.77 11.10 -1.29
CA ALA A 72 5.99 11.35 -2.05
C ALA A 72 5.90 12.64 -2.89
N SER A 73 4.78 12.86 -3.58
CA SER A 73 4.54 14.09 -4.35
C SER A 73 4.67 15.34 -3.47
N ALA A 74 4.01 15.35 -2.31
CA ALA A 74 4.01 16.51 -1.42
C ALA A 74 5.41 16.84 -0.88
N ILE A 75 6.22 15.82 -0.60
CA ILE A 75 7.60 16.02 -0.13
C ILE A 75 8.48 16.60 -1.24
N VAL A 76 8.36 16.08 -2.47
CA VAL A 76 9.13 16.58 -3.63
C VAL A 76 8.76 18.04 -3.92
N ASP A 77 7.47 18.37 -3.92
CA ASP A 77 6.99 19.74 -4.13
C ASP A 77 7.54 20.72 -3.08
N TYR A 78 7.64 20.28 -1.83
CA TYR A 78 8.22 21.08 -0.76
C TYR A 78 9.72 21.30 -0.97
N TYR A 79 10.49 20.26 -1.33
CA TYR A 79 11.92 20.42 -1.60
C TYR A 79 12.22 21.26 -2.83
N ALA A 80 11.35 21.23 -3.84
CA ALA A 80 11.46 22.07 -5.02
C ALA A 80 11.34 23.55 -4.66
N GLN A 81 10.41 23.90 -3.77
CA GLN A 81 10.25 25.26 -3.26
C GLN A 81 11.47 25.76 -2.47
N LEU A 82 12.21 24.85 -1.84
CA LEU A 82 13.45 25.17 -1.13
C LEU A 82 14.68 25.22 -2.04
N GLY A 83 14.54 24.94 -3.34
CA GLY A 83 15.66 24.93 -4.29
C GLY A 83 16.63 23.75 -4.12
N VAL A 84 16.18 22.66 -3.51
CA VAL A 84 16.99 21.44 -3.35
C VAL A 84 17.09 20.72 -4.69
N SER A 85 18.30 20.38 -5.12
CA SER A 85 18.56 19.72 -6.41
C SER A 85 19.10 18.30 -6.30
N ARG A 86 19.63 17.90 -5.13
CA ARG A 86 20.21 16.57 -4.89
C ARG A 86 19.72 16.00 -3.56
N ILE A 87 19.23 14.77 -3.58
CA ILE A 87 18.68 14.08 -2.38
C ILE A 87 19.23 12.66 -2.29
N SER A 88 19.57 12.21 -1.08
CA SER A 88 19.88 10.81 -0.77
C SER A 88 18.76 10.21 0.08
N ILE A 89 18.25 9.05 -0.32
CA ILE A 89 17.11 8.38 0.30
C ILE A 89 17.59 7.17 1.09
N LEU A 90 17.23 7.10 2.36
CA LEU A 90 17.41 5.91 3.19
C LEU A 90 16.03 5.32 3.48
N TYR A 91 15.87 4.03 3.24
CA TYR A 91 14.58 3.35 3.39
C TYR A 91 14.75 1.95 3.95
N TYR A 92 13.71 1.45 4.61
CA TYR A 92 13.65 0.03 4.96
C TYR A 92 13.39 -0.78 3.70
N SER A 93 14.15 -1.85 3.48
CA SER A 93 13.97 -2.78 2.37
C SER A 93 12.75 -3.69 2.53
N ASP A 94 11.62 -3.12 2.96
CA ASP A 94 10.33 -3.77 3.05
C ASP A 94 9.35 -3.18 2.01
N ALA A 95 8.16 -3.77 1.95
CA ALA A 95 7.12 -3.38 1.00
C ALA A 95 6.67 -1.92 1.10
N PHE A 96 6.80 -1.29 2.27
CA PHE A 96 6.49 0.12 2.44
C PHE A 96 7.65 1.00 1.99
N GLY A 97 8.85 0.77 2.53
CA GLY A 97 10.01 1.60 2.25
C GLY A 97 10.39 1.56 0.78
N ALA A 98 10.36 0.39 0.14
CA ALA A 98 10.65 0.27 -1.29
C ALA A 98 9.61 1.00 -2.17
N ALA A 99 8.33 0.93 -1.80
CA ALA A 99 7.28 1.63 -2.53
C ALA A 99 7.41 3.15 -2.41
N LEU A 100 7.66 3.67 -1.19
CA LEU A 100 7.85 5.10 -0.97
C LEU A 100 9.12 5.61 -1.66
N GLN A 101 10.23 4.87 -1.60
CA GLN A 101 11.48 5.23 -2.28
C GLN A 101 11.26 5.34 -3.80
N LYS A 102 10.58 4.36 -4.40
CA LYS A 102 10.26 4.37 -5.83
C LYS A 102 9.38 5.56 -6.19
N ALA A 103 8.29 5.78 -5.47
CA ALA A 103 7.38 6.89 -5.70
C ALA A 103 8.10 8.24 -5.60
N PHE A 104 8.93 8.42 -4.57
CA PHE A 104 9.74 9.63 -4.41
C PHE A 104 10.70 9.83 -5.56
N GLN A 105 11.44 8.79 -5.96
CA GLN A 105 12.40 8.86 -7.07
C GLN A 105 11.72 9.26 -8.39
N GLU A 106 10.56 8.69 -8.69
CA GLU A 106 9.77 9.03 -9.88
C GLU A 106 9.35 10.50 -9.88
N GLN A 107 8.80 10.98 -8.75
CA GLN A 107 8.38 12.38 -8.61
C GLN A 107 9.56 13.36 -8.66
N ALA A 108 10.65 13.05 -7.96
CA ALA A 108 11.86 13.87 -7.91
C ALA A 108 12.50 13.99 -9.31
N THR A 109 12.54 12.89 -10.06
CA THR A 109 13.05 12.89 -11.44
C THR A 109 12.17 13.74 -12.36
N ALA A 110 10.85 13.70 -12.17
CA ALA A 110 9.91 14.50 -12.97
C ALA A 110 10.11 16.02 -12.80
N VAL A 111 10.59 16.47 -11.64
CA VAL A 111 10.91 17.88 -11.37
C VAL A 111 12.40 18.23 -11.56
N GLY A 112 13.20 17.29 -12.08
CA GLY A 112 14.61 17.51 -12.39
C GLY A 112 15.58 17.44 -11.21
N MET A 113 15.19 16.82 -10.10
CA MET A 113 16.10 16.54 -8.97
C MET A 113 16.90 15.26 -9.21
N GLU A 114 18.15 15.26 -8.76
CA GLU A 114 18.99 14.06 -8.73
C GLU A 114 18.79 13.29 -7.42
N THR A 115 18.43 12.01 -7.50
CA THR A 115 18.27 11.14 -6.33
C THR A 115 19.34 10.06 -6.28
N SER A 116 19.83 9.76 -5.08
CA SER A 116 20.61 8.56 -4.76
C SER A 116 19.95 7.81 -3.62
N TYR A 117 20.22 6.52 -3.46
CA TYR A 117 19.66 5.73 -2.35
C TYR A 117 20.66 4.67 -1.88
N ALA A 118 20.52 4.26 -0.62
CA ALA A 118 21.32 3.22 0.03
C ALA A 118 20.44 2.29 0.86
#